data_AF-A0A3N5F6M8-F1
#
_entry.id   AF-A0A3N5F6M8-F1
#
_cell.length_a   1.000
_cell.length_b   1.000
_cell.length_c   1.000
_cell.angle_alpha   90.00
_cell.angle_beta   90.00
_cell.angle_gamma   90.00
#
_symmetry.space_group_name_H-M   'P 1'
#
loop_
_entity.id
_entity.type
_entity.pdbx_description
1 polymer ?
#
loop_
_entity_poly.entity_id
_entity_poly.type
_entity_poly.pdbx_seq_one_letter_code
_entity_poly.pdbx_strand_id
1 'polypeptide(L)'
;MVILVMGALALLQDLGDNPEYKGWAEFKAGSTVTHKMVLNGKPQEGIQKRTLKSVKDDQVVVDVLNTIQAMGAPRLGEQEIPAKIAGVLKPEKEGEEEIEAGGKKLKCRWGEITKKAPNGKTEVVRYWLHDDVPGKMVQTKVTYDGGVTATLTASEWKKTD
;
A
#
# COMPACT_ATOMS: atom_id res chain seq x y z
N MET A 1 -22.43 -12.66 -48.95
CA MET A 1 -21.32 -11.88 -48.37
C MET A 1 -21.47 -11.94 -46.85
N VAL A 2 -20.44 -12.44 -46.18
CA VAL A 2 -20.48 -12.94 -44.79
C VAL A 2 -20.51 -11.79 -43.79
N ILE A 3 -21.40 -11.88 -42.79
CA ILE A 3 -21.44 -11.02 -41.61
C ILE A 3 -20.25 -11.39 -40.72
N LEU A 4 -19.28 -10.50 -40.63
CA LEU A 4 -18.14 -10.64 -39.71
C LEU A 4 -18.60 -10.19 -38.31
N VAL A 5 -18.96 -11.14 -37.46
CA VAL A 5 -19.10 -10.91 -36.02
C VAL A 5 -17.68 -10.73 -35.47
N MET A 6 -17.25 -9.47 -35.30
CA MET A 6 -16.09 -9.16 -34.47
C MET A 6 -16.45 -9.47 -33.02
N GLY A 7 -16.15 -10.69 -32.58
CA GLY A 7 -16.11 -11.04 -31.17
C GLY A 7 -15.03 -10.18 -30.51
N ALA A 8 -15.46 -9.25 -29.66
CA ALA A 8 -14.57 -8.60 -28.72
C ALA A 8 -14.01 -9.69 -27.80
N LEU A 9 -12.76 -10.08 -28.01
CA LEU A 9 -11.97 -10.79 -27.02
C LEU A 9 -11.84 -9.86 -25.81
N ALA A 10 -12.75 -9.98 -24.84
CA ALA A 10 -12.44 -9.61 -23.47
C ALA A 10 -11.29 -10.52 -23.05
N LEU A 11 -10.07 -9.97 -23.07
CA LEU A 11 -8.93 -10.61 -22.42
C LEU A 11 -9.33 -10.75 -20.94
N LEU A 12 -9.73 -11.96 -20.53
CA LEU A 12 -9.79 -12.32 -19.11
C LEU A 12 -8.35 -12.22 -18.59
N GLN A 13 -7.99 -11.04 -18.11
CA GLN A 13 -6.84 -10.89 -17.23
C GLN A 13 -7.18 -11.67 -15.96
N ASP A 14 -6.27 -12.53 -15.51
CA ASP A 14 -6.40 -13.25 -14.23
C ASP A 14 -6.30 -12.23 -13.09
N LEU A 15 -7.46 -11.67 -12.73
CA LEU A 15 -7.59 -10.63 -11.71
C LEU A 15 -7.71 -11.29 -10.33
N GLY A 16 -6.71 -11.07 -9.49
CA GLY A 16 -6.72 -11.51 -8.09
C GLY A 16 -7.32 -10.45 -7.17
N ASP A 17 -7.63 -10.86 -5.93
CA ASP A 17 -8.06 -9.93 -4.88
C ASP A 17 -6.95 -8.94 -4.53
N ASN A 18 -7.29 -7.65 -4.47
CA ASN A 18 -6.37 -6.62 -4.02
C ASN A 18 -6.29 -6.61 -2.48
N PRO A 19 -5.14 -6.95 -1.88
CA PRO A 19 -5.00 -6.94 -0.42
C PRO A 19 -5.14 -5.53 0.18
N GLU A 20 -4.78 -4.48 -0.55
CA GLU A 20 -4.93 -3.10 -0.09
C GLU A 20 -6.41 -2.68 -0.02
N TYR A 21 -7.22 -3.07 -1.02
CA TYR A 21 -8.67 -2.86 -0.97
C TYR A 21 -9.27 -3.55 0.26
N LYS A 22 -8.97 -4.85 0.47
CA LYS A 22 -9.46 -5.58 1.65
C LYS A 22 -9.03 -4.90 2.95
N GLY A 23 -7.80 -4.38 2.98
CA GLY A 23 -7.27 -3.65 4.12
C GLY A 23 -8.01 -2.35 4.45
N TRP A 24 -8.65 -1.71 3.47
CA TRP A 24 -9.44 -0.49 3.70
C TRP A 24 -10.94 -0.76 3.81
N ALA A 25 -11.48 -1.72 3.07
CA ALA A 25 -12.91 -2.02 3.00
C ALA A 25 -13.51 -2.51 4.34
N GLU A 26 -12.67 -3.02 5.25
CA GLU A 26 -13.07 -3.38 6.62
C GLU A 26 -13.30 -2.16 7.53
N PHE A 27 -12.95 -0.95 7.07
CA PHE A 27 -13.05 0.28 7.84
C PHE A 27 -14.12 1.22 7.28
N LYS A 28 -14.61 2.11 8.13
CA LYS A 28 -15.55 3.17 7.74
C LYS A 28 -14.82 4.38 7.17
N ALA A 29 -15.51 5.10 6.27
CA ALA A 29 -15.08 6.41 5.80
C ALA A 29 -14.74 7.34 6.98
N GLY A 30 -13.67 8.13 6.81
CA GLY A 30 -13.05 8.95 7.84
C GLY A 30 -11.92 8.28 8.61
N SER A 31 -11.72 6.96 8.47
CA SER A 31 -10.58 6.26 9.08
C SER A 31 -9.26 6.72 8.45
N THR A 32 -8.22 6.90 9.27
CA THR A 32 -6.95 7.48 8.84
C THR A 32 -5.74 6.68 9.30
N VAL A 33 -4.67 6.72 8.51
CA VAL A 33 -3.32 6.32 8.91
C VAL A 33 -2.31 7.36 8.43
N THR A 34 -1.34 7.69 9.27
CA THR A 34 -0.22 8.57 8.95
C THR A 34 1.07 7.76 8.99
N HIS A 35 1.81 7.75 7.89
CA HIS A 35 3.13 7.13 7.79
C HIS A 35 4.23 8.18 7.81
N LYS A 36 5.32 7.86 8.50
CA LYS A 36 6.59 8.59 8.45
C LYS A 36 7.57 7.83 7.58
N MET A 37 8.38 8.57 6.82
CA MET A 37 9.38 8.00 5.94
C MET A 37 10.79 8.14 6.52
N VAL A 38 11.55 7.06 6.46
CA VAL A 38 12.98 7.02 6.75
C VAL A 38 13.69 6.56 5.49
N LEU A 39 14.65 7.34 5.00
CA LEU A 39 15.46 7.01 3.82
C LEU A 39 16.90 6.78 4.26
N ASN A 40 17.46 5.60 3.97
CA ASN A 40 18.79 5.18 4.38
C ASN A 40 19.07 5.39 5.88
N GLY A 41 18.07 5.06 6.71
CA GLY A 41 18.14 5.24 8.17
C GLY A 41 17.99 6.69 8.65
N LYS A 42 17.88 7.67 7.75
CA LYS A 42 17.70 9.08 8.09
C LYS A 42 16.21 9.45 8.01
N PRO A 43 15.60 9.94 9.10
CA PRO A 43 14.25 10.49 9.05
C PRO A 43 14.16 11.54 7.94
N GLN A 44 13.10 11.47 7.15
CA GLN A 44 12.79 12.48 6.16
C GLN A 44 11.76 13.43 6.75
N GLU A 45 11.94 14.73 6.52
CA GLU A 45 10.90 15.72 6.86
C GLU A 45 9.74 15.52 5.87
N GLY A 46 8.70 14.84 6.34
CA GLY A 46 7.52 14.54 5.54
C GLY A 46 6.66 13.44 6.15
N ILE A 47 5.35 13.56 5.95
CA ILE A 47 4.37 12.54 6.27
C ILE A 47 3.60 12.15 5.01
N GLN A 48 3.09 10.93 5.02
CA GLN A 48 2.02 10.50 4.14
C GLN A 48 0.80 10.22 5.02
N LYS A 49 -0.23 11.07 4.95
CA LYS A 49 -1.51 10.82 5.61
C LYS A 49 -2.50 10.28 4.60
N ARG A 50 -3.13 9.16 4.92
CA ARG A 50 -4.14 8.48 4.11
C ARG A 50 -5.47 8.49 4.85
N THR A 51 -6.55 8.90 4.19
CA THR A 51 -7.91 8.95 4.76
C THR A 51 -8.89 8.23 3.87
N LEU A 52 -9.60 7.24 4.40
CA LEU A 52 -10.64 6.53 3.66
C LEU A 52 -11.82 7.47 3.41
N LYS A 53 -12.17 7.69 2.14
CA LYS A 53 -13.28 8.58 1.74
C LYS A 53 -14.56 7.81 1.49
N SER A 54 -14.47 6.66 0.83
CA SER A 54 -15.63 5.80 0.55
C SER A 54 -15.23 4.36 0.30
N VAL A 55 -16.15 3.44 0.57
CA VAL A 55 -16.05 2.02 0.22
C VAL A 55 -17.20 1.68 -0.72
N LYS A 56 -16.88 1.00 -1.82
CA LYS A 56 -17.81 0.40 -2.79
C LYS A 56 -17.34 -1.03 -3.04
N ASP A 57 -18.22 -1.89 -3.57
CA ASP A 57 -17.91 -3.32 -3.77
C ASP A 57 -16.72 -3.57 -4.71
N ASP A 58 -16.48 -2.65 -5.65
CA ASP A 58 -15.44 -2.74 -6.68
C ASP A 58 -14.20 -1.88 -6.39
N GLN A 59 -14.25 -0.97 -5.43
CA GLN A 59 -13.12 -0.10 -5.07
C GLN A 59 -13.30 0.67 -3.75
N VAL A 60 -12.19 1.14 -3.17
CA VAL A 60 -12.20 2.20 -2.16
C VAL A 60 -11.57 3.48 -2.71
N VAL A 61 -11.96 4.63 -2.17
CA VAL A 61 -11.33 5.92 -2.47
C VAL A 61 -10.60 6.40 -1.22
N VAL A 62 -9.34 6.77 -1.37
CA VAL A 62 -8.48 7.22 -0.27
C VAL A 62 -7.88 8.59 -0.62
N ASP A 63 -8.08 9.59 0.24
CA ASP A 63 -7.32 10.84 0.16
C ASP A 63 -5.89 10.59 0.63
N VAL A 64 -4.92 11.05 -0.16
CA VAL A 64 -3.49 10.94 0.15
C VAL A 64 -2.89 12.34 0.21
N LEU A 65 -2.46 12.74 1.41
CA LEU A 65 -1.70 13.96 1.64
C LEU A 65 -0.23 13.60 1.84
N ASN A 66 0.62 14.04 0.92
CA ASN A 66 2.08 13.88 1.01
C ASN A 66 2.73 15.24 1.30
N THR A 67 3.58 15.30 2.33
CA THR A 67 4.27 16.54 2.72
C THR A 67 5.79 16.42 2.66
N ILE A 68 6.32 15.60 1.74
CA ILE A 68 7.78 15.40 1.58
C ILE A 68 8.42 16.74 1.23
N GLN A 69 9.21 17.29 2.16
CA GLN A 69 9.73 18.67 2.10
C GLN A 69 10.59 18.91 0.86
N ALA A 70 11.34 17.90 0.41
CA ALA A 70 12.14 17.93 -0.81
C ALA A 70 11.31 18.16 -2.09
N MET A 71 9.99 17.97 -2.03
CA MET A 71 9.05 18.18 -3.13
C MET A 71 8.30 19.53 -3.05
N GLY A 72 8.63 20.38 -2.07
CA GLY A 72 8.03 21.69 -1.87
C GLY A 72 6.68 21.61 -1.15
N ALA A 73 5.64 22.18 -1.75
CA ALA A 73 4.32 22.26 -1.15
C ALA A 73 3.66 20.87 -0.95
N PRO A 74 2.81 20.71 0.08
CA PRO A 74 2.00 19.50 0.25
C PRO A 74 1.20 19.15 -1.01
N ARG A 75 1.16 17.87 -1.35
CA ARG A 75 0.35 17.35 -2.45
C ARG A 75 -0.80 16.55 -1.89
N LEU A 76 -2.02 16.99 -2.19
CA LEU A 76 -3.24 16.25 -1.95
C LEU A 76 -3.66 15.59 -3.26
N GLY A 77 -3.98 14.30 -3.21
CA GLY A 77 -4.55 13.57 -4.33
C GLY A 77 -5.51 12.51 -3.83
N GLU A 78 -6.48 12.16 -4.68
CA GLU A 78 -7.35 11.02 -4.44
C GLU A 78 -6.75 9.78 -5.13
N GLN A 79 -6.80 8.65 -4.44
CA GLN A 79 -6.38 7.35 -4.94
C GLN A 79 -7.57 6.41 -4.94
N GLU A 80 -7.93 5.92 -6.13
CA GLU A 80 -8.86 4.81 -6.29
C GLU A 80 -8.09 3.49 -6.16
N ILE A 81 -8.57 2.61 -5.29
CA ILE A 81 -7.95 1.31 -5.02
C ILE A 81 -8.98 0.24 -5.39
N PRO A 82 -8.80 -0.44 -6.54
CA PRO A 82 -9.77 -1.42 -7.01
C PRO A 82 -9.76 -2.68 -6.15
N ALA A 83 -10.91 -3.36 -6.05
CA ALA A 83 -11.07 -4.63 -5.36
C ALA A 83 -10.28 -5.78 -6.01
N LYS A 84 -10.00 -5.65 -7.30
CA LYS A 84 -9.32 -6.65 -8.13
C LYS A 84 -8.16 -6.03 -8.90
N ILE A 85 -7.02 -6.71 -8.93
CA ILE A 85 -5.82 -6.28 -9.69
C ILE A 85 -5.18 -7.47 -10.41
N ALA A 86 -4.56 -7.21 -11.55
CA ALA A 86 -3.72 -8.19 -12.23
C ALA A 86 -2.39 -8.38 -11.48
N GLY A 87 -1.81 -9.57 -11.55
CA GLY A 87 -0.45 -9.81 -11.07
C GLY A 87 -0.29 -9.71 -9.55
N VAL A 88 -1.29 -10.15 -8.78
CA VAL A 88 -1.18 -10.27 -7.31
C VAL A 88 0.02 -11.17 -6.98
N LEU A 89 1.05 -10.58 -6.39
CA LEU A 89 2.23 -11.32 -5.98
C LEU A 89 1.99 -11.96 -4.62
N LYS A 90 2.35 -13.24 -4.52
CA LYS A 90 2.42 -13.95 -3.25
C LYS A 90 3.77 -13.64 -2.58
N PRO A 91 3.82 -13.53 -1.25
CA PRO A 91 5.08 -13.41 -0.54
C PRO A 91 5.99 -14.62 -0.82
N GLU A 92 7.28 -14.36 -1.04
CA GLU A 92 8.33 -15.38 -1.13
C GLU A 92 8.75 -15.85 0.26
N LYS A 93 8.64 -14.95 1.25
CA LYS A 93 8.83 -15.24 2.66
C LYS A 93 7.74 -14.55 3.46
N GLU A 94 7.33 -15.18 4.55
CA GLU A 94 6.32 -14.65 5.45
C GLU A 94 6.58 -15.08 6.88
N GLY A 95 5.94 -14.40 7.83
CA GLY A 95 6.00 -14.76 9.23
C GLY A 95 5.25 -13.79 10.13
N GLU A 96 5.50 -13.89 11.43
CA GLU A 96 4.99 -12.97 12.44
C GLU A 96 6.17 -12.29 13.13
N GLU A 97 6.02 -11.00 13.44
CA GLU A 97 7.05 -10.19 14.08
C GLU A 97 6.38 -9.09 14.90
N GLU A 98 6.87 -8.85 16.11
CA GLU A 98 6.45 -7.69 16.91
C GLU A 98 7.25 -6.45 16.45
N ILE A 99 6.54 -5.40 16.05
CA ILE A 99 7.15 -4.12 15.69
C ILE A 99 6.52 -2.98 16.49
N GLU A 100 7.29 -1.92 16.72
CA GLU A 100 6.80 -0.70 17.35
C GLU A 100 6.33 0.31 16.30
N ALA A 101 5.08 0.75 16.41
CA ALA A 101 4.46 1.73 15.52
C ALA A 101 3.47 2.58 16.31
N GLY A 102 3.44 3.89 16.07
CA GLY A 102 2.56 4.83 16.79
C GLY A 102 2.60 4.71 18.32
N GLY A 103 3.79 4.43 18.89
CA GLY A 103 3.98 4.24 20.34
C GLY A 103 3.35 2.97 20.90
N LYS A 104 3.01 1.99 20.05
CA LYS A 104 2.42 0.70 20.43
C LYS A 104 3.26 -0.44 19.88
N LYS A 105 3.38 -1.53 20.65
CA LYS A 105 3.91 -2.81 20.19
C LYS A 105 2.79 -3.58 19.49
N LEU A 106 3.01 -3.97 18.24
CA LEU A 106 2.03 -4.65 17.40
C LEU A 106 2.60 -5.98 16.91
N LYS A 107 1.91 -7.08 17.17
CA LYS A 107 2.23 -8.38 16.60
C LYS A 107 1.75 -8.42 15.14
N CYS A 108 2.64 -8.15 14.20
CA CYS A 108 2.31 -8.00 12.80
C CYS A 108 2.58 -9.28 12.02
N ARG A 109 1.74 -9.57 11.02
CA ARG A 109 2.07 -10.54 9.96
C ARG A 109 2.92 -9.82 8.93
N TRP A 110 4.04 -10.40 8.52
CA TRP A 110 4.89 -9.81 7.50
C TRP A 110 5.02 -10.71 6.28
N GLY A 111 5.26 -10.09 5.14
CA GLY A 111 5.61 -10.76 3.88
C GLY A 111 6.72 -10.02 3.15
N GLU A 112 7.49 -10.74 2.36
CA GLU A 112 8.57 -10.23 1.52
C GLU A 112 8.36 -10.68 0.08
N ILE A 113 8.50 -9.74 -0.86
CA ILE A 113 8.43 -9.99 -2.30
C ILE A 113 9.63 -9.34 -2.98
N THR A 114 10.22 -10.06 -3.93
CA THR A 114 11.24 -9.53 -4.82
C THR A 114 10.61 -9.18 -6.17
N LYS A 115 10.84 -7.96 -6.66
CA LYS A 115 10.40 -7.51 -7.98
C LYS A 115 11.58 -7.02 -8.80
N LYS A 116 11.51 -7.20 -10.12
CA LYS A 116 12.38 -6.49 -11.05
C LYS A 116 11.67 -5.21 -11.49
N ALA A 117 12.27 -4.07 -11.19
CA ALA A 117 11.84 -2.78 -11.70
C ALA A 117 12.09 -2.69 -13.23
N PRO A 118 11.37 -1.82 -13.95
CA PRO A 118 11.52 -1.69 -15.42
C PRO A 118 12.93 -1.35 -15.90
N ASN A 119 13.76 -0.76 -15.04
CA ASN A 119 15.17 -0.45 -15.29
C ASN A 119 16.10 -1.65 -15.08
N GLY A 120 15.57 -2.86 -14.87
CA GLY A 120 16.32 -4.10 -14.65
C GLY A 120 16.84 -4.27 -13.22
N LYS A 121 16.66 -3.28 -12.34
CA LYS A 121 17.08 -3.36 -10.94
C LYS A 121 16.12 -4.21 -10.11
N THR A 122 16.64 -4.85 -9.09
CA THR A 122 15.87 -5.59 -8.10
C THR A 122 15.38 -4.67 -7.00
N GLU A 123 14.13 -4.88 -6.60
CA GLU A 123 13.46 -4.23 -5.48
C GLU A 123 12.95 -5.33 -4.54
N VAL A 124 13.43 -5.33 -3.30
CA VAL A 124 12.91 -6.21 -2.25
C VAL A 124 11.97 -5.40 -1.38
N VAL A 125 10.69 -5.76 -1.38
CA VAL A 125 9.65 -5.11 -0.59
C VAL A 125 9.26 -6.05 0.54
N ARG A 126 9.50 -5.62 1.77
CA ARG A 126 8.97 -6.27 2.97
C ARG A 126 7.87 -5.39 3.57
N TYR A 127 6.76 -6.00 3.93
CA TYR A 127 5.61 -5.30 4.49
C TYR A 127 5.14 -5.97 5.77
N TRP A 128 4.61 -5.19 6.70
CA TRP A 128 4.04 -5.64 7.98
C TRP A 128 2.60 -5.18 8.09
N LEU A 129 1.71 -6.12 8.40
CA LEU A 129 0.27 -5.92 8.43
C LEU A 129 -0.30 -6.17 9.82
N HIS A 130 -1.28 -5.35 10.20
CA HIS A 130 -2.05 -5.48 11.43
C HIS A 130 -3.50 -5.05 11.22
N ASP A 131 -4.46 -5.82 11.72
CA ASP A 131 -5.89 -5.62 11.44
C ASP A 131 -6.47 -4.36 12.11
N ASP A 132 -5.80 -3.79 13.11
CA ASP A 132 -6.22 -2.51 13.74
C ASP A 132 -5.82 -1.24 12.97
N VAL A 133 -4.97 -1.34 11.95
CA VAL A 133 -4.51 -0.17 11.19
C VAL A 133 -5.34 -0.04 9.92
N PRO A 134 -5.96 1.12 9.63
CA PRO A 134 -6.66 1.34 8.37
C PRO A 134 -5.75 1.10 7.15
N GLY A 135 -6.20 0.30 6.20
CA GLY A 135 -5.37 -0.18 5.09
C GLY A 135 -4.42 -1.33 5.46
N LYS A 136 -4.47 -1.81 6.71
CA LYS A 136 -3.66 -2.85 7.36
C LYS A 136 -2.15 -2.63 7.38
N MET A 137 -1.61 -1.67 6.63
CA MET A 137 -0.18 -1.46 6.47
C MET A 137 0.45 -0.71 7.65
N VAL A 138 1.19 -1.44 8.49
CA VAL A 138 1.93 -0.86 9.62
C VAL A 138 3.29 -0.36 9.17
N GLN A 139 4.03 -1.17 8.41
CA GLN A 139 5.34 -0.81 7.91
C GLN A 139 5.55 -1.36 6.52
N THR A 140 6.28 -0.62 5.69
CA THR A 140 6.84 -1.12 4.43
C THR A 140 8.29 -0.73 4.37
N LYS A 141 9.17 -1.69 4.10
CA LYS A 141 10.59 -1.47 3.84
C LYS A 141 10.88 -1.91 2.42
N VAL A 142 11.33 -0.96 1.62
CA VAL A 142 11.77 -1.18 0.24
C VAL A 142 13.28 -1.08 0.20
N THR A 143 13.93 -2.09 -0.36
CA THR A 143 15.38 -2.09 -0.59
C THR A 143 15.62 -2.17 -2.09
N TYR A 144 16.33 -1.19 -2.64
CA TYR A 144 16.70 -1.14 -4.05
C TYR A 144 18.13 -1.63 -4.27
N ASP A 145 18.41 -2.16 -5.46
CA ASP A 145 19.77 -2.42 -5.90
C ASP A 145 20.65 -1.17 -5.75
N GLY A 146 21.79 -1.35 -5.06
CA GLY A 146 22.67 -0.26 -4.61
C GLY A 146 22.53 0.10 -3.14
N GLY A 147 21.71 -0.64 -2.36
CA GLY A 147 21.64 -0.53 -0.90
C GLY A 147 20.79 0.63 -0.39
N VAL A 148 20.07 1.32 -1.28
CA VAL A 148 19.12 2.36 -0.88
C VAL A 148 17.91 1.70 -0.22
N THR A 149 17.54 2.16 0.97
CA THR A 149 16.41 1.65 1.74
C THR A 149 15.43 2.76 2.05
N ALA A 150 14.15 2.54 1.77
CA ALA A 150 13.06 3.41 2.17
C ALA A 150 12.13 2.64 3.10
N THR A 151 11.92 3.15 4.30
CA THR A 151 10.99 2.57 5.27
C THR A 151 9.86 3.57 5.53
N LEU A 152 8.61 3.14 5.32
CA LEU A 152 7.42 3.83 5.77
C LEU A 152 6.88 3.12 7.00
N THR A 153 6.68 3.83 8.11
CA THR A 153 6.12 3.25 9.35
C THR A 153 4.92 4.09 9.79
N ALA A 154 3.83 3.42 10.16
CA ALA A 154 2.65 4.04 10.73
C ALA A 154 3.02 4.72 12.06
N SER A 155 2.86 6.03 12.11
CA SER A 155 3.12 6.83 13.31
C SER A 155 1.86 7.18 14.07
N GLU A 156 0.71 7.15 13.41
CA GLU A 156 -0.59 7.45 14.00
C GLU A 156 -1.69 6.82 13.15
N TRP A 157 -2.78 6.37 13.76
CA TRP A 157 -3.98 5.95 13.06
C TRP A 157 -5.23 6.13 13.90
N LYS A 158 -6.37 6.25 13.22
CA LYS A 158 -7.70 6.41 13.83
C LYS A 158 -8.71 5.58 13.05
N LYS A 159 -9.52 4.81 13.78
CA LYS A 159 -10.69 4.10 13.26
C LYS A 159 -11.92 5.00 13.47
N THR A 160 -12.84 5.03 12.51
CA THR A 160 -14.15 5.68 12.68
C THR A 160 -15.18 4.61 13.03
N ASP A 161 -15.99 4.88 14.06
CA ASP A 161 -16.94 3.92 14.65
C ASP A 161 -18.23 3.70 13.87
#